data_AF-A0A6M1ZBZ4-F1
#
_entry.id   AF-A0A6M1ZBZ4-F1
#
_cell.length_a   1.000
_cell.length_b   1.000
_cell.length_c   1.000
_cell.angle_alpha   90.00
_cell.angle_beta   90.00
_cell.angle_gamma   90.00
#
_symmetry.space_group_name_H-M   'P 1'
#
loop_
_entity.id
_entity.type
_entity.pdbx_description
1 polymer ?
#
loop_
_entity_poly.entity_id
_entity_poly.type
_entity_poly.pdbx_seq_one_letter_code
_entity_poly.pdbx_strand_id
1 'polypeptide(L)'
;VFFIFSFFAMSIIYGKLTTLKLNLSLQLSLFISIGIGLLCSIVSYILVKRIKVTSCSVVYHHPSQLFSLEKAKKHLLRTHLTSKGDTKDRAEKMLEEIDSLIDEHREKKKYFEETSEYFKVEKAFGFLQMISLCLVAFAHGSNDVANAVGPIAAVIQTINLNKVQFASVIPYWILLLGSAGIVLGLATWGWRVVETIGHKITQLTPTRGFSAEFATAITILVASKLGLPISTTHALVGGILGVGLAKGLSALNLRTLRDIVLSWIITLPSCAVLSILIFYLLKLIFY
;
A
#
# COMPACT_ATOMS: atom_id res chain seq x y z
N VAL A 1 -9.64 -2.65 10.16
CA VAL A 1 -8.57 -2.48 11.18
C VAL A 1 -8.73 -3.48 12.31
N PHE A 2 -9.80 -3.40 13.12
CA PHE A 2 -10.06 -4.33 14.23
C PHE A 2 -9.78 -5.81 13.88
N PHE A 3 -10.55 -6.38 12.94
CA PHE A 3 -10.44 -7.80 12.60
C PHE A 3 -9.05 -8.22 12.11
N ILE A 4 -8.38 -7.35 11.35
CA ILE A 4 -7.05 -7.63 10.78
C ILE A 4 -6.02 -7.71 11.91
N PHE A 5 -5.99 -6.70 12.79
CA PHE A 5 -5.04 -6.68 13.90
C PHE A 5 -5.34 -7.74 14.95
N SER A 6 -6.62 -8.03 15.25
CA SER A 6 -6.99 -9.14 16.14
C SER A 6 -6.53 -10.48 15.56
N PHE A 7 -6.71 -10.71 14.26
CA PHE A 7 -6.26 -11.95 13.61
C PHE A 7 -4.74 -12.11 13.63
N PHE A 8 -3.99 -11.07 13.25
CA PHE A 8 -2.51 -11.12 13.30
C PHE A 8 -2.00 -11.27 14.73
N ALA A 9 -2.56 -10.53 15.69
CA ALA A 9 -2.20 -10.66 17.11
C ALA A 9 -2.48 -12.08 17.62
N MET A 10 -3.64 -12.65 17.27
CA MET A 10 -3.97 -14.03 17.63
C MET A 10 -2.99 -15.02 17.00
N SER A 11 -2.67 -14.86 15.71
CA SER A 11 -1.71 -15.73 15.01
C SER A 11 -0.31 -15.69 15.64
N ILE A 12 0.15 -14.49 16.04
CA ILE A 12 1.46 -14.31 16.69
C ILE A 12 1.46 -14.87 18.11
N ILE A 13 0.44 -14.58 18.91
CA ILE A 13 0.35 -14.99 20.32
C ILE A 13 0.13 -16.51 20.42
N TYR A 14 -0.77 -17.05 19.61
CA TYR A 14 -1.13 -18.47 19.63
C TYR A 14 -0.15 -19.36 18.88
N GLY A 15 0.54 -18.83 17.86
CA GLY A 15 1.43 -19.57 16.96
C GLY A 15 2.68 -20.18 17.61
N LYS A 16 2.79 -20.21 18.95
CA LYS A 16 3.99 -20.64 19.70
C LYS A 16 5.24 -20.10 19.02
N LEU A 17 5.46 -18.79 19.09
CA LEU A 17 6.83 -18.30 18.98
C LEU A 17 7.62 -19.03 20.08
N THR A 18 8.39 -20.05 19.68
CA THR A 18 9.30 -20.83 20.53
C THR A 18 10.23 -19.91 21.31
N THR A 19 10.41 -18.69 20.81
CA THR A 19 11.09 -17.55 21.41
C THR A 19 10.36 -16.86 22.57
N LEU A 20 9.04 -16.95 22.76
CA LEU A 20 8.35 -16.21 23.84
C LEU A 20 8.03 -17.05 25.09
N LYS A 21 8.15 -18.39 25.05
CA LYS A 21 7.80 -19.32 26.15
C LYS A 21 6.46 -19.01 26.86
N LEU A 22 5.56 -18.28 26.21
CA LEU A 22 4.25 -17.92 26.74
C LEU A 22 3.29 -19.05 26.40
N ASN A 23 3.15 -20.01 27.33
CA ASN A 23 2.14 -21.06 27.26
C ASN A 23 0.77 -20.47 27.66
N LEU A 24 0.28 -19.51 26.87
CA LEU A 24 -1.01 -18.87 27.12
C LEU A 24 -2.12 -19.82 26.64
N SER A 25 -3.19 -19.91 27.42
CA SER A 25 -4.37 -20.65 26.99
C SER A 25 -4.99 -20.02 25.73
N LEU A 26 -5.70 -20.81 24.94
CA LEU A 26 -6.41 -20.32 23.74
C LEU A 26 -7.36 -19.16 24.09
N GLN A 27 -8.04 -19.26 25.24
CA GLN A 27 -8.96 -18.23 25.73
C GLN A 27 -8.24 -16.92 26.03
N LEU A 28 -7.13 -16.97 26.78
CA LEU A 28 -6.38 -15.77 27.15
C LEU A 28 -5.77 -15.08 25.91
N SER A 29 -5.26 -15.88 24.98
CA SER A 29 -4.73 -15.38 23.69
C SER A 29 -5.80 -14.64 22.89
N LEU A 30 -7.02 -15.20 22.87
CA LEU A 30 -8.17 -14.61 22.20
C LEU A 30 -8.55 -13.26 22.84
N PHE A 31 -8.62 -13.19 24.18
CA PHE A 31 -8.89 -11.95 24.90
C PHE A 31 -7.85 -10.85 24.61
N ILE A 32 -6.57 -11.20 24.68
CA ILE A 32 -5.48 -10.25 24.42
C ILE A 32 -5.54 -9.76 22.96
N SER A 33 -5.76 -10.66 22.01
CA SER A 33 -5.84 -10.31 20.58
C SER A 33 -7.00 -9.36 20.27
N ILE A 34 -8.18 -9.59 20.87
CA ILE A 34 -9.35 -8.69 20.76
C ILE A 34 -9.05 -7.33 21.39
N GLY A 35 -8.39 -7.30 22.55
CA GLY A 35 -7.97 -6.05 23.20
C GLY A 35 -7.05 -5.22 22.31
N ILE A 36 -6.02 -5.85 21.72
CA ILE A 36 -5.10 -5.21 20.77
C ILE A 36 -5.85 -4.68 19.55
N GLY A 37 -6.75 -5.47 18.98
CA GLY A 37 -7.56 -5.05 17.83
C GLY A 37 -8.44 -3.84 18.14
N LEU A 38 -9.09 -3.81 19.32
CA LEU A 38 -9.93 -2.69 19.75
C LEU A 38 -9.10 -1.41 19.87
N LEU A 39 -7.95 -1.49 20.53
CA LEU A 39 -7.04 -0.37 20.71
C LEU A 39 -6.55 0.18 19.36
N CYS A 40 -6.13 -0.69 18.45
CA CYS A 40 -5.71 -0.29 17.10
C CYS A 40 -6.85 0.37 16.32
N SER A 41 -8.08 -0.11 16.47
CA SER A 41 -9.26 0.47 15.82
C SER A 41 -9.58 1.88 16.35
N ILE A 42 -9.47 2.10 17.66
CA ILE A 42 -9.70 3.41 18.28
C ILE A 42 -8.65 4.40 17.79
N VAL A 43 -7.37 4.02 17.83
CA VAL A 43 -6.27 4.88 17.35
C VAL A 43 -6.47 5.22 15.87
N SER A 44 -6.77 4.22 15.04
CA SER A 44 -7.01 4.44 13.62
C SER A 44 -8.20 5.37 13.37
N TYR A 45 -9.30 5.23 14.11
CA TYR A 45 -10.46 6.11 13.99
C TYR A 45 -10.10 7.58 14.29
N ILE A 46 -9.33 7.82 15.35
CA ILE A 46 -8.87 9.18 15.73
C ILE A 46 -7.99 9.78 14.63
N LEU A 47 -7.09 8.99 14.04
CA LEU A 47 -6.18 9.44 12.99
C LEU A 47 -6.92 9.72 11.67
N VAL A 48 -7.80 8.81 11.24
CA VAL A 48 -8.52 8.92 9.96
C VAL A 48 -9.50 10.09 9.96
N LYS A 49 -10.14 10.38 11.10
CA LYS A 49 -11.08 11.51 11.20
C LYS A 49 -10.45 12.87 10.86
N ARG A 50 -9.12 12.99 10.91
CA ARG A 50 -8.37 14.21 10.56
C ARG A 50 -8.18 14.39 9.05
N ILE A 51 -8.48 13.37 8.24
CA ILE A 51 -8.28 13.39 6.78
C ILE A 51 -9.57 13.90 6.12
N LYS A 52 -9.50 15.04 5.43
CA LYS A 52 -10.60 15.53 4.59
C LYS A 52 -10.60 14.75 3.27
N VAL A 53 -11.65 13.97 3.02
CA VAL A 53 -11.85 13.29 1.73
C VAL A 53 -12.73 14.17 0.85
N THR A 54 -12.21 14.61 -0.29
CA THR A 54 -13.01 15.32 -1.30
C THR A 54 -13.89 14.31 -2.03
N SER A 55 -15.20 14.33 -1.79
CA SER A 55 -16.15 13.48 -2.47
C SER A 55 -16.34 13.95 -3.91
N CYS A 56 -15.89 13.18 -4.90
CA CYS A 56 -16.22 13.44 -6.30
C CYS A 56 -17.61 12.86 -6.60
N SER A 57 -18.60 13.71 -6.86
CA SER A 57 -19.96 13.27 -7.22
C SER A 57 -19.98 12.80 -8.67
N VAL A 58 -20.20 11.50 -8.87
CA VAL A 58 -20.42 10.91 -10.19
C VAL A 58 -21.88 11.18 -10.60
N VAL A 59 -22.10 11.91 -11.68
CA VAL A 59 -23.43 12.18 -12.23
C VAL A 59 -23.94 10.92 -12.94
N TYR A 60 -25.07 10.37 -12.48
CA TYR A 60 -25.73 9.22 -13.12
C TYR A 60 -26.68 9.70 -14.23
N HIS A 61 -26.51 9.18 -15.46
CA HIS A 61 -27.51 9.35 -16.53
C HIS A 61 -28.50 8.17 -16.52
N HIS A 62 -29.81 8.47 -16.59
CA HIS A 62 -30.86 7.46 -16.52
C HIS A 62 -30.94 6.62 -17.82
N PRO A 63 -31.02 5.27 -17.73
CA PRO A 63 -31.09 4.37 -18.89
C PRO A 63 -32.38 4.49 -19.73
N SER A 64 -33.37 5.27 -19.29
CA SER A 64 -34.63 5.49 -20.01
C SER A 64 -34.45 6.25 -21.32
N GLN A 65 -33.44 7.12 -21.41
CA GLN A 65 -33.19 7.98 -22.58
C GLN A 65 -32.80 7.16 -23.82
N LEU A 66 -31.92 6.16 -23.65
CA LEU A 66 -31.52 5.26 -24.73
C LEU A 66 -32.71 4.46 -25.27
N PHE A 67 -33.57 3.96 -24.36
CA PHE A 67 -34.77 3.20 -24.71
C PHE A 67 -35.79 4.05 -25.48
N SER A 68 -35.98 5.32 -25.08
CA SER A 68 -36.86 6.24 -25.82
C SER A 68 -36.33 6.57 -27.22
N LEU A 69 -35.02 6.75 -27.37
CA LEU A 69 -34.39 7.01 -28.68
C LEU A 69 -34.50 5.79 -29.61
N GLU A 70 -34.26 4.57 -29.12
CA GLU A 70 -34.44 3.34 -29.91
C GLU A 70 -35.90 3.15 -30.36
N LYS A 71 -36.86 3.54 -29.52
CA LYS A 71 -38.28 3.53 -29.88
C LYS A 71 -38.60 4.57 -30.95
N ALA A 72 -38.07 5.79 -30.81
CA ALA A 72 -38.21 6.86 -31.80
C ALA A 72 -37.66 6.44 -33.17
N LYS A 73 -36.46 5.83 -33.21
CA LYS A 73 -35.87 5.24 -34.42
C LYS A 73 -36.83 4.26 -35.09
N LYS A 74 -37.39 3.29 -34.36
CA LYS A 74 -38.33 2.30 -34.91
C LYS A 74 -39.57 2.93 -35.54
N HIS A 75 -40.12 3.98 -34.92
CA HIS A 75 -41.28 4.69 -35.47
C HIS A 75 -40.91 5.48 -36.74
N LEU A 76 -39.76 6.17 -36.74
CA LEU A 76 -39.29 6.93 -37.89
C LEU A 76 -38.92 6.05 -39.09
N LEU A 77 -38.35 4.88 -38.81
CA LEU A 77 -38.02 3.88 -39.83
C LEU A 77 -39.29 3.34 -40.48
N ARG A 78 -40.35 3.14 -39.69
CA ARG A 78 -41.67 2.79 -40.22
C ARG A 78 -42.25 3.88 -41.11
N THR A 79 -42.12 5.15 -40.73
CA THR A 79 -42.59 6.29 -41.57
C THR A 79 -41.75 6.49 -42.83
N HIS A 80 -40.44 6.24 -42.79
CA HIS A 80 -39.57 6.30 -43.97
C HIS A 80 -39.93 5.21 -45.00
N LEU A 81 -40.30 4.01 -44.52
CA LEU A 81 -40.72 2.90 -45.39
C LEU A 81 -42.10 3.11 -46.04
N THR A 82 -42.99 3.91 -45.42
CA THR A 82 -44.35 4.16 -45.93
C THR A 82 -44.52 5.49 -46.66
N SER A 83 -43.61 6.45 -46.53
CA SER A 83 -43.71 7.78 -47.15
C SER A 83 -43.03 7.87 -48.53
N LYS A 84 -43.39 8.90 -49.32
CA LYS A 84 -42.84 9.17 -50.67
C LYS A 84 -42.49 10.66 -50.83
N GLY A 85 -41.52 10.96 -51.71
CA GLY A 85 -41.10 12.33 -52.02
C GLY A 85 -40.38 13.02 -50.85
N ASP A 86 -40.58 14.34 -50.69
CA ASP A 86 -39.92 15.19 -49.67
C ASP A 86 -40.07 14.65 -48.21
N THR A 87 -41.20 14.00 -47.90
CA THR A 87 -41.41 13.40 -46.57
C THR A 87 -40.48 12.22 -46.26
N LYS A 88 -40.02 11.50 -47.29
CA LYS A 88 -39.07 10.39 -47.14
C LYS A 88 -37.67 10.92 -46.84
N ASP A 89 -37.25 11.94 -47.60
CA ASP A 89 -35.93 12.57 -47.45
C ASP A 89 -35.77 13.25 -46.08
N ARG A 90 -36.84 13.90 -45.58
CA ARG A 90 -36.84 14.45 -44.21
C ARG A 90 -36.81 13.37 -43.13
N ALA A 91 -37.52 12.26 -43.33
CA ALA A 91 -37.50 11.13 -42.39
C ALA A 91 -36.11 10.47 -42.37
N GLU A 92 -35.43 10.41 -43.50
CA GLU A 92 -34.06 9.90 -43.63
C GLU A 92 -33.06 10.76 -42.85
N LYS A 93 -33.10 12.09 -43.02
CA LYS A 93 -32.26 13.02 -42.23
C LYS A 93 -32.49 12.89 -40.72
N MET A 94 -33.75 12.77 -40.29
CA MET A 94 -34.08 12.57 -38.87
C MET A 94 -33.60 11.21 -38.35
N LEU A 95 -33.60 10.17 -39.20
CA LEU A 95 -33.07 8.86 -38.84
C LEU A 95 -31.56 8.92 -38.64
N GLU A 96 -30.82 9.59 -39.52
CA GLU A 96 -29.37 9.78 -39.37
C GLU A 96 -29.02 10.52 -38.07
N GLU A 97 -29.75 11.60 -37.76
CA GLU A 97 -29.51 12.38 -36.54
C GLU A 97 -29.78 11.56 -35.27
N ILE A 98 -30.89 10.81 -35.23
CA ILE A 98 -31.20 9.93 -34.10
C ILE A 98 -30.19 8.79 -33.97
N ASP A 99 -29.71 8.22 -35.08
CA ASP A 99 -28.68 7.18 -35.04
C ASP A 99 -27.38 7.70 -34.43
N SER A 100 -26.96 8.91 -34.79
CA SER A 100 -25.79 9.55 -34.17
C SER A 100 -25.95 9.76 -32.65
N LEU A 101 -27.15 10.17 -32.20
CA LEU A 101 -27.46 10.35 -30.77
C LEU A 101 -27.50 9.03 -30.00
N ILE A 102 -28.01 7.97 -30.62
CA ILE A 102 -28.03 6.61 -30.05
C ILE A 102 -26.60 6.12 -29.86
N ASP A 103 -25.75 6.28 -30.87
CA ASP A 103 -24.35 5.85 -30.81
C ASP A 103 -23.57 6.62 -29.73
N GLU A 104 -23.74 7.94 -29.64
CA GLU A 104 -23.13 8.76 -28.58
C GLU A 104 -23.57 8.31 -27.18
N HIS A 105 -24.86 8.05 -26.97
CA HIS A 105 -25.36 7.59 -25.68
C HIS A 105 -24.92 6.16 -25.37
N ARG A 106 -24.80 5.29 -26.38
CA ARG A 106 -24.28 3.93 -26.22
C ARG A 106 -22.80 3.94 -25.80
N GLU A 107 -21.98 4.79 -26.43
CA GLU A 107 -20.58 4.97 -26.03
C GLU A 107 -20.46 5.53 -24.62
N LYS A 108 -21.21 6.58 -24.27
CA LYS A 108 -21.26 7.13 -22.91
C LYS A 108 -21.69 6.09 -21.89
N LYS A 109 -22.71 5.28 -22.19
CA LYS A 109 -23.18 4.19 -21.34
C LYS A 109 -22.09 3.15 -21.14
N LYS A 110 -21.45 2.70 -22.22
CA LYS A 110 -20.35 1.71 -22.17
C LYS A 110 -19.17 2.23 -21.35
N TYR A 111 -18.76 3.48 -21.58
CA TYR A 111 -17.73 4.15 -20.80
C TYR A 111 -18.09 4.23 -19.31
N PHE A 112 -19.35 4.56 -18.99
CA PHE A 112 -19.82 4.62 -17.61
C PHE A 112 -19.90 3.24 -16.95
N GLU A 113 -20.37 2.21 -17.66
CA GLU A 113 -20.42 0.84 -17.19
C GLU A 113 -19.01 0.29 -16.92
N GLU A 114 -18.09 0.44 -17.88
CA GLU A 114 -16.69 0.08 -17.69
C GLU A 114 -16.09 0.80 -16.48
N THR A 115 -16.25 2.12 -16.42
CA THR A 115 -15.77 2.95 -15.30
C THR A 115 -16.38 2.50 -13.96
N SER A 116 -17.67 2.19 -13.92
CA SER A 116 -18.38 1.69 -12.74
C SER A 116 -17.86 0.32 -12.28
N GLU A 117 -17.63 -0.60 -13.21
CA GLU A 117 -17.01 -1.89 -12.92
C GLU A 117 -15.58 -1.72 -12.37
N TYR A 118 -14.76 -0.84 -12.97
CA TYR A 118 -13.45 -0.49 -12.43
C TYR A 118 -13.55 0.07 -11.00
N PHE A 119 -14.50 0.96 -10.72
CA PHE A 119 -14.72 1.49 -9.37
C PHE A 119 -15.10 0.40 -8.35
N LYS A 120 -15.92 -0.57 -8.74
CA LYS A 120 -16.26 -1.71 -7.88
C LYS A 120 -15.04 -2.56 -7.55
N VAL A 121 -14.20 -2.85 -8.55
CA VAL A 121 -12.96 -3.60 -8.38
C VAL A 121 -11.98 -2.84 -7.49
N GLU A 122 -11.74 -1.56 -7.76
CA GLU A 122 -10.84 -0.72 -6.93
C GLU A 122 -11.34 -0.61 -5.48
N LYS A 123 -12.65 -0.56 -5.26
CA LYS A 123 -13.23 -0.57 -3.91
C LYS A 123 -12.98 -1.90 -3.18
N ALA A 124 -13.09 -3.03 -3.87
CA ALA A 124 -12.78 -4.34 -3.30
C ALA A 124 -11.27 -4.47 -3.00
N PHE A 125 -10.42 -4.02 -3.92
CA PHE A 125 -8.98 -3.99 -3.72
C PHE A 125 -8.54 -3.00 -2.64
N GLY A 126 -9.28 -1.93 -2.36
CA GLY A 126 -9.02 -1.05 -1.22
C GLY A 126 -9.08 -1.81 0.11
N PHE A 127 -9.97 -2.80 0.25
CA PHE A 127 -9.99 -3.67 1.43
C PHE A 127 -8.79 -4.61 1.46
N LEU A 128 -8.45 -5.24 0.34
CA LEU A 128 -7.27 -6.11 0.22
C LEU A 128 -5.96 -5.34 0.48
N GLN A 129 -5.87 -4.10 0.02
CA GLN A 129 -4.72 -3.23 0.23
C GLN A 129 -4.52 -2.93 1.72
N MET A 130 -5.59 -2.74 2.48
CA MET A 130 -5.48 -2.57 3.93
C MET A 130 -4.86 -3.81 4.60
N ILE A 131 -5.15 -5.01 4.10
CA ILE A 131 -4.55 -6.25 4.59
C ILE A 131 -3.06 -6.32 4.19
N SER A 132 -2.71 -6.00 2.95
CA SER A 132 -1.30 -5.97 2.50
C SER A 132 -0.47 -4.94 3.24
N LEU A 133 -1.03 -3.76 3.56
CA LEU A 133 -0.37 -2.75 4.39
C LEU A 133 0.01 -3.29 5.77
N CYS A 134 -0.90 -4.02 6.43
CA CYS A 134 -0.61 -4.67 7.70
C CYS A 134 0.50 -5.72 7.55
N LEU A 135 0.49 -6.48 6.46
CA LEU A 135 1.50 -7.49 6.18
C LEU A 135 2.88 -6.86 5.94
N VAL A 136 2.96 -5.77 5.15
CA VAL A 136 4.21 -5.01 4.96
C VAL A 136 4.71 -4.46 6.29
N ALA A 137 3.84 -3.86 7.11
CA ALA A 137 4.23 -3.32 8.42
C ALA A 137 4.82 -4.41 9.34
N PHE A 138 4.21 -5.60 9.36
CA PHE A 138 4.74 -6.74 10.09
C PHE A 138 6.09 -7.22 9.54
N ALA A 139 6.19 -7.40 8.22
CA ALA A 139 7.41 -7.83 7.55
C ALA A 139 8.58 -6.85 7.81
N HIS A 140 8.28 -5.55 7.70
CA HIS A 140 9.21 -4.45 7.93
C HIS A 140 9.70 -4.42 9.38
N GLY A 141 8.80 -4.60 10.36
CA GLY A 141 9.20 -4.71 11.76
C GLY A 141 10.09 -5.92 12.02
N SER A 142 9.77 -7.07 11.41
CA SER A 142 10.56 -8.30 11.57
C SER A 142 11.99 -8.19 11.01
N ASN A 143 12.20 -7.40 9.96
CA ASN A 143 13.53 -7.21 9.37
C ASN A 143 14.30 -6.09 10.09
N ASP A 144 13.67 -4.92 10.26
CA ASP A 144 14.39 -3.69 10.61
C ASP A 144 14.69 -3.56 12.11
N VAL A 145 14.00 -4.30 12.98
CA VAL A 145 14.34 -4.33 14.42
C VAL A 145 15.77 -4.80 14.62
N ALA A 146 16.26 -5.74 13.80
CA ALA A 146 17.63 -6.25 13.88
C ALA A 146 18.68 -5.14 13.65
N ASN A 147 18.40 -4.18 12.77
CA ASN A 147 19.33 -3.09 12.43
C ASN A 147 19.60 -2.16 13.64
N ALA A 148 18.57 -1.87 14.43
CA ALA A 148 18.70 -1.02 15.62
C ALA A 148 19.19 -1.81 16.84
N VAL A 149 18.69 -3.03 17.03
CA VAL A 149 18.93 -3.83 18.23
C VAL A 149 20.26 -4.57 18.19
N GLY A 150 20.74 -4.95 17.00
CA GLY A 150 21.98 -5.71 16.82
C GLY A 150 23.21 -5.06 17.50
N PRO A 151 23.52 -3.78 17.23
CA PRO A 151 24.63 -3.09 17.88
C PRO A 151 24.48 -3.01 19.41
N ILE A 152 23.28 -2.72 19.91
CA ILE A 152 23.00 -2.62 21.35
C ILE A 152 23.19 -3.98 22.04
N ALA A 153 22.71 -5.05 21.42
CA ALA A 153 22.88 -6.41 21.90
C ALA A 153 24.36 -6.80 21.97
N ALA A 154 25.16 -6.45 20.95
CA ALA A 154 26.60 -6.68 20.94
C ALA A 154 27.34 -5.96 22.08
N VAL A 155 26.97 -4.70 22.36
CA VAL A 155 27.56 -3.92 23.46
C VAL A 155 27.26 -4.57 24.82
N ILE A 156 25.99 -4.87 25.10
CA ILE A 156 25.57 -5.46 26.39
C ILE A 156 26.22 -6.83 26.60
N GLN A 157 26.31 -7.65 25.55
CA GLN A 157 26.96 -8.95 25.65
C GLN A 157 28.47 -8.81 25.91
N THR A 158 29.13 -7.87 25.23
CA THR A 158 30.57 -7.63 25.44
C THR A 158 30.85 -7.18 26.87
N ILE A 159 30.00 -6.33 27.45
CA ILE A 159 30.08 -5.91 28.86
C ILE A 159 29.89 -7.10 29.81
N ASN A 160 28.89 -7.95 29.56
CA ASN A 160 28.56 -9.06 30.45
C ASN A 160 29.58 -10.21 30.40
N LEU A 161 30.11 -10.52 29.21
CA LEU A 161 31.00 -11.66 28.99
C LEU A 161 32.49 -11.27 28.97
N ASN A 162 32.81 -9.96 28.93
CA ASN A 162 34.14 -9.42 28.69
C ASN A 162 34.82 -10.01 27.44
N LYS A 163 34.02 -10.49 26.47
CA LYS A 163 34.48 -11.11 25.22
C LYS A 163 33.53 -10.75 24.10
N VAL A 164 34.08 -10.54 22.90
CA VAL A 164 33.30 -10.34 21.68
C VAL A 164 32.90 -11.71 21.15
N GLN A 165 31.60 -11.99 21.15
CA GLN A 165 31.01 -13.22 20.59
C GLN A 165 29.79 -12.86 19.74
N PHE A 166 29.46 -13.72 18.78
CA PHE A 166 28.22 -13.60 18.04
C PHE A 166 27.04 -13.81 19.00
N ALA A 167 26.14 -12.84 19.07
CA ALA A 167 24.97 -12.89 19.93
C ALA A 167 24.02 -14.01 19.51
N SER A 168 23.75 -14.97 20.41
CA SER A 168 22.78 -16.05 20.15
C SER A 168 21.41 -15.77 20.73
N VAL A 169 21.31 -14.91 21.77
CA VAL A 169 20.04 -14.59 22.44
C VAL A 169 19.96 -13.10 22.74
N ILE A 170 19.02 -12.41 22.10
CA ILE A 170 18.75 -10.99 22.33
C ILE A 170 17.67 -10.86 23.42
N PRO A 171 17.93 -10.13 24.53
CA PRO A 171 16.93 -9.86 25.56
C PRO A 171 15.69 -9.13 25.02
N TYR A 172 14.50 -9.54 25.48
CA TYR A 172 13.23 -8.98 24.99
C TYR A 172 13.06 -7.48 25.23
N TRP A 173 13.64 -6.94 26.30
CA TRP A 173 13.53 -5.51 26.59
C TRP A 173 14.25 -4.66 25.53
N ILE A 174 15.32 -5.17 24.92
CA ILE A 174 16.01 -4.49 23.82
C ILE A 174 15.18 -4.56 22.54
N LEU A 175 14.55 -5.71 22.27
CA LEU A 175 13.60 -5.84 21.17
C LEU A 175 12.42 -4.87 21.32
N LEU A 176 11.91 -4.70 22.54
CA LEU A 176 10.85 -3.76 22.85
C LEU A 176 11.31 -2.31 22.64
N LEU A 177 12.51 -1.96 23.09
CA LEU A 177 13.11 -0.64 22.88
C LEU A 177 13.23 -0.32 21.39
N GLY A 178 13.79 -1.24 20.60
CA GLY A 178 13.94 -1.09 19.15
C GLY A 178 12.60 -0.93 18.45
N SER A 179 11.63 -1.78 18.80
CA SER A 179 10.28 -1.73 18.22
C SER A 179 9.56 -0.41 18.56
N ALA A 180 9.67 0.05 19.81
CA ALA A 180 9.09 1.32 20.24
C ALA A 180 9.75 2.51 19.50
N GLY A 181 11.07 2.49 19.32
CA GLY A 181 11.79 3.50 18.55
C GLY A 181 11.32 3.59 17.10
N ILE A 182 11.13 2.46 16.42
CA ILE A 182 10.60 2.42 15.05
C ILE A 182 9.20 3.05 14.99
N VAL A 183 8.29 2.67 15.90
CA VAL A 183 6.93 3.23 15.94
C VAL A 183 6.96 4.74 16.16
N LEU A 184 7.78 5.24 17.10
CA LEU A 184 7.93 6.67 17.37
C LEU A 184 8.52 7.43 16.17
N GLY A 185 9.53 6.89 15.50
CA GLY A 185 10.13 7.50 14.32
C GLY A 185 9.15 7.59 13.15
N LEU A 186 8.40 6.52 12.90
CA LEU A 186 7.37 6.50 11.85
C LEU A 186 6.23 7.49 12.16
N ALA A 187 5.78 7.57 13.41
CA ALA A 187 4.72 8.47 13.83
C ALA A 187 5.12 9.96 13.74
N THR A 188 6.39 10.29 13.98
CA THR A 188 6.87 11.68 14.03
C THR A 188 7.33 12.20 12.67
N TRP A 189 8.08 11.41 11.91
CA TRP A 189 8.72 11.87 10.67
C TRP A 189 8.50 10.95 9.46
N GLY A 190 7.95 9.76 9.66
CA GLY A 190 7.74 8.76 8.60
C GLY A 190 6.82 9.23 7.47
N TRP A 191 5.89 10.15 7.76
CA TRP A 191 4.91 10.64 6.79
C TRP A 191 5.52 11.25 5.52
N ARG A 192 6.70 11.89 5.61
CA ARG A 192 7.37 12.52 4.45
C ARG A 192 7.86 11.48 3.43
N VAL A 193 8.29 10.33 3.92
CA VAL A 193 8.73 9.20 3.09
C VAL A 193 7.51 8.53 2.45
N VAL A 194 6.44 8.32 3.23
CA VAL A 194 5.17 7.77 2.72
C VAL A 194 4.60 8.66 1.61
N GLU A 195 4.64 9.98 1.76
CA GLU A 195 4.19 10.92 0.71
C GLU A 195 5.03 10.82 -0.57
N THR A 196 6.35 10.71 -0.42
CA THR A 196 7.27 10.58 -1.58
C THR A 196 7.01 9.28 -2.34
N ILE A 197 6.87 8.17 -1.62
CA ILE A 197 6.64 6.85 -2.22
C ILE A 197 5.22 6.76 -2.82
N GLY A 198 4.22 7.31 -2.13
CA GLY A 198 2.81 7.21 -2.51
C GLY A 198 2.41 8.08 -3.70
N HIS A 199 3.10 9.20 -3.93
CA HIS A 199 2.70 10.17 -4.97
C HIS A 199 3.77 10.52 -5.99
N LYS A 200 5.07 10.40 -5.67
CA LYS A 200 6.14 10.95 -6.52
C LYS A 200 6.79 9.96 -7.48
N ILE A 201 6.54 8.65 -7.33
CA ILE A 201 7.12 7.59 -8.19
C ILE A 201 6.17 7.23 -9.33
N THR A 202 4.94 6.83 -9.00
CA THR A 202 3.89 6.44 -9.96
C THR A 202 2.51 6.65 -9.34
N GLN A 203 1.46 6.70 -10.16
CA GLN A 203 0.07 6.76 -9.70
C GLN A 203 -0.40 5.39 -9.22
N LEU A 204 -0.60 5.28 -7.90
CA LEU A 204 -1.08 4.08 -7.23
C LEU A 204 -2.61 4.13 -7.08
N THR A 205 -3.30 3.24 -7.80
CA THR A 205 -4.69 2.86 -7.50
C THR A 205 -4.69 1.71 -6.49
N PRO A 206 -5.79 1.44 -5.75
CA PRO A 206 -5.84 0.35 -4.77
C PRO A 206 -5.35 -1.02 -5.28
N THR A 207 -5.73 -1.42 -6.49
CA THR A 207 -5.22 -2.66 -7.13
C THR A 207 -3.70 -2.68 -7.27
N ARG A 208 -3.13 -1.56 -7.68
CA ARG A 208 -1.68 -1.37 -7.88
C ARG A 208 -0.94 -1.30 -6.56
N GLY A 209 -1.47 -0.56 -5.60
CA GLY A 209 -0.96 -0.44 -4.24
C GLY A 209 -0.89 -1.82 -3.58
N PHE A 210 -2.00 -2.58 -3.62
CA PHE A 210 -2.05 -3.95 -3.13
C PHE A 210 -0.96 -4.83 -3.77
N SER A 211 -0.84 -4.80 -5.11
CA SER A 211 0.13 -5.64 -5.82
C SER A 211 1.58 -5.30 -5.44
N ALA A 212 1.92 -4.02 -5.38
CA ALA A 212 3.25 -3.55 -5.00
C ALA A 212 3.58 -3.91 -3.54
N GLU A 213 2.65 -3.66 -2.61
CA GLU A 213 2.80 -3.97 -1.19
C GLU A 213 2.88 -5.47 -0.94
N PHE A 214 2.06 -6.28 -1.60
CA PHE A 214 2.06 -7.72 -1.44
C PHE A 214 3.38 -8.35 -1.93
N ALA A 215 3.86 -7.94 -3.10
CA ALA A 215 5.17 -8.38 -3.61
C ALA A 215 6.32 -7.97 -2.66
N THR A 216 6.25 -6.74 -2.13
CA THR A 216 7.21 -6.22 -1.15
C THR A 216 7.20 -7.04 0.13
N ALA A 217 6.01 -7.28 0.69
CA ALA A 217 5.84 -8.03 1.93
C ALA A 217 6.37 -9.46 1.80
N ILE A 218 6.05 -10.17 0.72
CA ILE A 218 6.57 -11.53 0.48
C ILE A 218 8.08 -11.51 0.41
N THR A 219 8.66 -10.58 -0.35
CA THR A 219 10.12 -10.46 -0.50
C THR A 219 10.80 -10.29 0.87
N ILE A 220 10.25 -9.38 1.69
CA ILE A 220 10.79 -9.12 3.04
C ILE A 220 10.59 -10.33 3.95
N LEU A 221 9.42 -10.97 3.95
CA LEU A 221 9.14 -12.13 4.79
C LEU A 221 10.04 -13.32 4.45
N VAL A 222 10.25 -13.59 3.16
CA VAL A 222 11.15 -14.65 2.70
C VAL A 222 12.58 -14.36 3.14
N ALA A 223 13.08 -13.13 2.92
CA ALA A 223 14.42 -12.75 3.35
C ALA A 223 14.60 -12.84 4.88
N SER A 224 13.64 -12.31 5.65
CA SER A 224 13.64 -12.39 7.11
C SER A 224 13.61 -13.84 7.61
N LYS A 225 12.85 -14.73 6.96
CA LYS A 225 12.84 -16.16 7.30
C LYS A 225 14.19 -16.84 7.04
N LEU A 226 14.91 -16.40 6.00
CA LEU A 226 16.26 -16.85 5.70
C LEU A 226 17.34 -16.19 6.58
N GLY A 227 16.96 -15.25 7.45
CA GLY A 227 17.90 -14.49 8.27
C GLY A 227 18.75 -13.50 7.49
N LEU A 228 18.34 -13.15 6.26
CA LEU A 228 19.08 -12.23 5.40
C LEU A 228 18.69 -10.78 5.75
N PRO A 229 19.67 -9.92 6.13
CA PRO A 229 19.42 -8.49 6.24
C PRO A 229 19.23 -7.93 4.84
N ILE A 230 18.06 -7.36 4.58
CA ILE A 230 17.75 -6.75 3.28
C ILE A 230 17.28 -5.33 3.50
N SER A 231 17.23 -4.56 2.43
CA SER A 231 16.64 -3.23 2.48
C SER A 231 15.16 -3.28 2.11
N THR A 232 14.31 -3.02 3.09
CA THR A 232 12.85 -2.91 2.95
C THR A 232 12.45 -1.77 2.02
N THR A 233 13.20 -0.66 2.00
CA THR A 233 12.97 0.48 1.11
C THR A 233 13.24 0.12 -0.36
N HIS A 234 14.32 -0.61 -0.65
CA HIS A 234 14.57 -1.12 -2.01
C HIS A 234 13.49 -2.10 -2.45
N ALA A 235 13.04 -2.99 -1.56
CA ALA A 235 11.96 -3.92 -1.87
C ALA A 235 10.65 -3.17 -2.22
N LEU A 236 10.29 -2.15 -1.43
CA LEU A 236 9.10 -1.34 -1.65
C LEU A 236 9.17 -0.52 -2.94
N VAL A 237 10.28 0.17 -3.18
CA VAL A 237 10.49 0.92 -4.42
C VAL A 237 10.48 -0.04 -5.62
N GLY A 238 11.13 -1.20 -5.52
CA GLY A 238 11.10 -2.24 -6.55
C GLY A 238 9.68 -2.72 -6.88
N GLY A 239 8.85 -2.98 -5.86
CA GLY A 239 7.45 -3.36 -6.05
C GLY A 239 6.64 -2.29 -6.78
N ILE A 240 6.81 -1.02 -6.40
CA ILE A 240 6.14 0.12 -7.04
C ILE A 240 6.61 0.29 -8.49
N LEU A 241 7.90 0.12 -8.74
CA LEU A 241 8.45 0.17 -10.10
C LEU A 241 7.92 -0.96 -10.96
N GLY A 242 7.83 -2.18 -10.44
CA GLY A 242 7.26 -3.32 -11.15
C GLY A 242 5.84 -3.03 -11.63
N VAL A 243 4.99 -2.50 -10.74
CA VAL A 243 3.60 -2.14 -11.09
C VAL A 243 3.54 -0.93 -12.02
N GLY A 244 4.42 0.05 -11.86
CA GLY A 244 4.48 1.21 -12.75
C GLY A 244 4.96 0.85 -14.16
N LEU A 245 5.94 -0.05 -14.29
CA LEU A 245 6.45 -0.57 -15.55
C LEU A 245 5.38 -1.32 -16.35
N ALA A 246 4.43 -1.98 -15.68
CA ALA A 246 3.30 -2.63 -16.34
C ALA A 246 2.40 -1.64 -17.11
N LYS A 247 2.44 -0.34 -16.78
CA LYS A 247 1.76 0.74 -17.52
C LYS A 247 2.66 1.44 -18.56
N GLY A 248 3.92 1.00 -18.68
CA GLY A 248 4.94 1.60 -19.52
C GLY A 248 5.84 2.61 -18.79
N LEU A 249 7.03 2.83 -19.34
CA LEU A 249 8.08 3.66 -18.73
C LEU A 249 7.65 5.12 -18.53
N SER A 250 6.74 5.62 -19.37
CA SER A 250 6.18 6.97 -19.29
C SER A 250 5.31 7.21 -18.06
N ALA A 251 4.82 6.15 -17.42
CA ALA A 251 4.06 6.25 -16.17
C ALA A 251 4.95 6.47 -14.93
N LEU A 252 6.27 6.35 -15.08
CA LEU A 252 7.23 6.50 -13.99
C LEU A 252 7.87 7.88 -14.00
N ASN A 253 8.03 8.47 -12.81
CA ASN A 253 8.84 9.67 -12.66
C ASN A 253 10.33 9.29 -12.52
N LEU A 254 11.02 9.23 -13.65
CA LEU A 254 12.45 8.86 -13.70
C LEU A 254 13.36 9.84 -12.97
N ARG A 255 12.95 11.12 -12.83
CA ARG A 255 13.71 12.10 -12.05
C ARG A 255 13.68 11.75 -10.57
N THR A 256 12.49 11.51 -10.01
CA THR A 256 12.34 11.05 -8.63
C THR A 256 13.09 9.74 -8.38
N LEU A 257 12.98 8.78 -9.31
CA LEU A 257 13.71 7.52 -9.23
C LEU A 257 15.23 7.74 -9.14
N ARG A 258 15.78 8.55 -10.05
CA ARG A 258 17.20 8.89 -10.05
C ARG A 258 17.62 9.50 -8.72
N ASP A 259 16.84 10.45 -8.20
CA ASP A 259 17.16 11.13 -6.95
C ASP A 259 17.13 10.16 -5.76
N ILE A 260 16.20 9.19 -5.75
CA ILE A 260 16.16 8.09 -4.76
C ILE A 260 17.42 7.22 -4.88
N VAL A 261 17.77 6.76 -6.08
CA VAL A 261 18.95 5.89 -6.29
C VAL A 261 20.24 6.61 -5.89
N LEU A 262 20.37 7.89 -6.25
CA LEU A 262 21.49 8.72 -5.81
C LEU A 262 21.54 8.83 -4.28
N SER A 263 20.39 9.00 -3.62
CA SER A 263 20.36 9.04 -2.16
C SER A 263 20.88 7.75 -1.53
N TRP A 264 20.59 6.57 -2.10
CA TRP A 264 21.07 5.28 -1.60
C TRP A 264 22.59 5.15 -1.71
N ILE A 265 23.13 5.53 -2.87
CA ILE A 265 24.58 5.51 -3.13
C ILE A 265 25.32 6.46 -2.19
N ILE A 266 24.77 7.65 -1.93
CA ILE A 266 25.41 8.67 -1.08
C ILE A 266 25.29 8.34 0.41
N THR A 267 24.21 7.69 0.84
CA THR A 267 23.97 7.39 2.25
C THR A 267 25.00 6.43 2.81
N LEU A 268 25.39 5.39 2.06
CA LEU A 268 26.38 4.39 2.50
C LEU A 268 27.75 4.99 2.89
N PRO A 269 28.45 5.74 2.01
CA PRO A 269 29.73 6.35 2.35
C PRO A 269 29.57 7.42 3.43
N SER A 270 28.47 8.18 3.42
CA SER A 270 28.21 9.20 4.44
C SER A 270 28.09 8.59 5.83
N CYS A 271 27.35 7.49 5.97
CA CYS A 271 27.24 6.74 7.22
C CYS A 271 28.57 6.11 7.64
N ALA A 272 29.35 5.57 6.70
CA ALA A 272 30.65 4.98 6.99
C ALA A 272 31.65 6.03 7.50
N VAL A 273 31.77 7.17 6.80
CA VAL A 273 32.64 8.28 7.22
C VAL A 273 32.22 8.82 8.58
N LEU A 274 30.93 9.04 8.80
CA LEU A 274 30.43 9.53 10.09
C LEU A 274 30.74 8.53 11.23
N SER A 275 30.56 7.23 10.98
CA SER A 275 30.88 6.18 11.96
C SER A 275 32.37 6.15 12.30
N ILE A 276 33.26 6.26 11.29
CA ILE A 276 34.72 6.33 11.47
C ILE A 276 35.09 7.56 12.31
N LEU A 277 34.56 8.73 11.97
CA LEU A 277 34.85 9.97 12.69
C LEU A 277 34.41 9.90 14.16
N ILE A 278 33.19 9.42 14.42
CA ILE A 278 32.68 9.25 15.78
C ILE A 278 33.54 8.25 16.55
N PHE A 279 33.94 7.13 15.93
CA PHE A 279 34.78 6.14 16.58
C PHE A 279 36.14 6.71 17.00
N TYR A 280 36.84 7.41 16.11
CA TYR A 280 38.14 8.02 16.44
C TYR A 280 38.02 9.13 17.48
N LEU A 281 36.93 9.91 17.44
CA LEU A 281 36.64 10.92 18.45
C LEU A 281 36.42 10.29 19.83
N LEU A 282 35.62 9.23 19.91
CA LEU A 282 35.42 8.49 21.17
C LEU A 282 36.73 7.86 21.65
N LYS A 283 37.51 7.27 20.74
CA LYS A 283 38.83 6.70 21.07
C LYS A 283 39.77 7.76 21.68
N LEU A 284 39.79 8.97 21.13
CA LEU A 284 40.63 10.07 21.65
C LEU A 284 40.17 10.58 23.02
N ILE A 285 38.87 10.49 23.33
CA ILE A 285 38.32 10.95 24.61
C ILE A 285 38.53 9.90 25.72
N PHE A 286 38.39 8.62 25.40
CA PHE A 286 38.37 7.53 26.38
C PHE A 286 39.66 6.72 26.48
N TYR A 287 40.65 6.99 25.61
CA TYR A 287 41.93 6.29 25.54
C TYR A 287 43.08 7.29 25.41
#